data_AF-A0A2V7MT90-F1
#
_entry.id   AF-A0A2V7MT90-F1
#
_cell.length_a   1.000
_cell.length_b   1.000
_cell.length_c   1.000
_cell.angle_alpha   90.00
_cell.angle_beta   90.00
_cell.angle_gamma   90.00
#
_symmetry.space_group_name_H-M   'P 1'
#
loop_
_entity.id
_entity.type
_entity.pdbx_description
1 polymer ?
#
loop_
_entity_poly.entity_id
_entity_poly.type
_entity_poly.pdbx_seq_one_letter_code
_entity_poly.pdbx_strand_id
1 'polypeptide(L)'
;MGKINMQKVVIGGLIAGVVLNVVDGLLFGAVLKTQMAAAMQALGKPPMTSAQMPWFIFLDFVAGIGLVWLYAAMRPRYGAGPGTAVKAGVAGWFFAGLLPTLFMWPMHLMPDNIAILTTVVALVEWPIACVVGAKFYLEGAGAGMGAGAGMGARM
;
A
#
# COMPACT_ATOMS: atom_id res chain seq x y z
N MET A 1 25.25 1.00 0.67
CA MET A 1 23.77 1.02 0.74
C MET A 1 23.37 0.34 2.04
N GLY A 2 22.60 1.00 2.90
CA GLY A 2 22.10 0.37 4.13
C GLY A 2 21.20 -0.82 3.81
N LYS A 3 21.25 -1.88 4.62
CA LYS A 3 20.42 -3.08 4.42
C LYS A 3 18.97 -2.76 4.85
N ILE A 4 17.99 -3.13 4.02
CA ILE A 4 16.57 -2.98 4.37
C ILE A 4 16.27 -3.79 5.63
N ASN A 5 15.74 -3.11 6.66
CA ASN A 5 15.29 -3.78 7.88
C ASN A 5 13.92 -4.45 7.66
N MET A 6 13.95 -5.74 7.28
CA MET A 6 12.73 -6.49 6.96
C MET A 6 11.76 -6.62 8.14
N GLN A 7 12.25 -6.69 9.38
CA GLN A 7 11.39 -6.72 10.56
C GLN A 7 10.55 -5.42 10.66
N LYS A 8 11.18 -4.27 10.42
CA LYS A 8 10.48 -2.98 10.42
C LYS A 8 9.58 -2.79 9.20
N VAL A 9 9.93 -3.39 8.05
CA VAL A 9 9.04 -3.47 6.89
C VAL A 9 7.77 -4.22 7.25
N VAL A 10 7.86 -5.40 7.87
CA VAL A 10 6.69 -6.19 8.24
C VAL A 10 5.84 -5.44 9.27
N ILE A 11 6.43 -4.89 10.33
CA ILE A 11 5.67 -4.14 11.36
C ILE A 11 4.97 -2.93 10.76
N GLY A 12 5.70 -2.05 10.06
CA GLY A 12 5.09 -0.87 9.43
C GLY A 12 4.08 -1.26 8.34
N GLY A 13 4.36 -2.34 7.62
CA GLY A 13 3.52 -2.87 6.56
C GLY A 13 2.19 -3.40 7.05
N LEU A 14 2.18 -4.12 8.18
CA LEU A 14 0.94 -4.55 8.82
C LEU A 14 0.10 -3.35 9.26
N ILE A 15 0.73 -2.31 9.80
CA ILE A 15 0.02 -1.07 10.19
C ILE A 15 -0.55 -0.37 8.95
N ALA A 16 0.20 -0.30 7.85
CA ALA A 16 -0.32 0.20 6.58
C ALA A 16 -1.51 -0.64 6.08
N GLY A 17 -1.41 -1.97 6.18
CA GLY A 17 -2.49 -2.89 5.82
C GLY A 17 -3.75 -2.69 6.64
N VAL A 18 -3.65 -2.34 7.94
CA VAL A 18 -4.82 -1.97 8.75
C VAL A 18 -5.50 -0.72 8.18
N VAL A 19 -4.74 0.29 7.75
CA VAL A 19 -5.30 1.51 7.15
C VAL A 19 -6.06 1.17 5.88
N LEU A 20 -5.48 0.33 5.00
CA LEU A 20 -6.14 -0.13 3.77
C LEU A 20 -7.46 -0.86 4.09
N ASN A 21 -7.39 -1.86 4.98
CA ASN A 21 -8.56 -2.63 5.40
C ASN A 21 -9.72 -1.78 5.93
N VAL A 22 -9.43 -0.71 6.69
CA VAL A 22 -10.47 0.17 7.23
C VAL A 22 -11.14 0.96 6.11
N VAL A 23 -10.37 1.48 5.16
CA VAL A 23 -10.90 2.25 4.04
C VAL A 23 -11.68 1.35 3.08
N ASP A 24 -11.11 0.20 2.70
CA ASP A 24 -11.77 -0.78 1.82
C ASP A 24 -13.00 -1.42 2.49
N GLY A 25 -12.94 -1.68 3.79
CA GLY A 25 -14.10 -2.15 4.55
C GLY A 25 -15.28 -1.17 4.51
N LEU A 26 -15.01 0.14 4.57
CA LEU A 26 -16.05 1.16 4.41
C LEU A 26 -16.50 1.31 2.96
N LEU A 27 -15.56 1.32 2.02
CA LEU A 27 -15.83 1.50 0.60
C LEU A 27 -16.68 0.34 0.06
N PHE A 28 -16.25 -0.90 0.23
CA PHE A 28 -16.95 -2.08 -0.29
C PHE A 28 -18.09 -2.54 0.63
N GLY A 29 -17.97 -2.36 1.95
CA GLY A 29 -18.99 -2.78 2.91
C GLY A 29 -20.18 -1.85 3.01
N ALA A 30 -20.04 -0.56 2.68
CA ALA A 30 -21.11 0.42 2.76
C ALA A 30 -21.38 1.13 1.42
N VAL A 31 -20.37 1.78 0.84
CA VAL A 31 -20.56 2.69 -0.32
C VAL A 31 -20.89 1.92 -1.60
N LEU A 32 -20.14 0.86 -1.89
CA LEU A 32 -20.21 0.08 -3.12
C LEU A 32 -21.00 -1.22 -2.96
N LYS A 33 -21.50 -1.55 -1.77
CA LYS A 33 -22.13 -2.85 -1.48
C LYS A 33 -23.20 -3.24 -2.50
N THR A 34 -24.17 -2.36 -2.73
CA THR A 34 -25.27 -2.61 -3.69
C THR A 34 -24.78 -2.64 -5.13
N GLN A 35 -23.83 -1.78 -5.48
CA GLN A 35 -23.28 -1.67 -6.83
C GLN A 35 -22.48 -2.93 -7.19
N MET A 36 -21.70 -3.47 -6.24
CA MET A 36 -20.99 -4.73 -6.39
C MET A 36 -21.93 -5.92 -6.52
N ALA A 37 -23.03 -5.96 -5.75
CA ALA A 37 -24.03 -7.01 -5.88
C ALA A 37 -24.67 -7.02 -7.27
N ALA A 38 -25.05 -5.84 -7.78
CA ALA A 38 -25.58 -5.67 -9.13
C ALA A 38 -24.56 -6.06 -10.22
N ALA A 39 -23.29 -5.67 -10.05
CA ALA A 39 -22.23 -6.01 -10.99
C ALA A 39 -22.00 -7.53 -11.06
N MET A 40 -21.98 -8.23 -9.92
CA MET A 40 -21.85 -9.69 -9.89
C MET A 40 -23.05 -10.39 -10.55
N GLN A 41 -24.26 -9.88 -10.31
CA GLN A 41 -25.46 -10.40 -10.96
C GLN A 41 -25.42 -10.22 -12.48
N ALA A 42 -24.97 -9.06 -12.98
CA ALA A 42 -24.82 -8.80 -14.41
C ALA A 42 -23.81 -9.74 -15.08
N LEU A 43 -22.79 -10.19 -14.34
CA LEU A 43 -21.83 -11.19 -14.79
C LEU A 43 -22.32 -12.64 -14.67
N GLY A 44 -23.56 -12.87 -14.20
CA GLY A 44 -24.08 -14.21 -13.91
C GLY A 44 -23.32 -14.93 -12.79
N LYS A 45 -22.64 -14.18 -11.91
CA LYS A 45 -21.86 -14.71 -10.80
C LYS A 45 -22.68 -14.67 -9.51
N PRO A 46 -22.44 -15.60 -8.57
CA PRO A 46 -23.04 -15.50 -7.25
C PRO A 46 -22.62 -14.20 -6.56
N PRO A 47 -23.47 -13.64 -5.68
CA PRO A 47 -23.10 -12.47 -4.91
C PRO A 47 -21.84 -12.75 -4.09
N MET A 48 -20.98 -11.74 -3.94
CA MET A 48 -19.85 -11.87 -3.03
C MET A 48 -20.36 -12.11 -1.61
N THR A 49 -19.83 -13.13 -0.96
CA THR A 49 -20.22 -13.50 0.40
C THR A 49 -19.11 -13.14 1.40
N SER A 50 -19.45 -13.09 2.68
CA SER A 50 -18.48 -12.86 3.76
C SER A 50 -17.35 -13.88 3.79
N ALA A 51 -17.50 -15.03 3.13
CA ALA A 51 -16.44 -16.04 3.01
C ALA A 51 -15.22 -15.56 2.20
N GLN A 52 -15.37 -14.56 1.35
CA GLN A 52 -14.25 -13.98 0.58
C GLN A 52 -13.55 -12.85 1.33
N MET A 53 -14.14 -12.30 2.40
CA MET A 53 -13.53 -11.20 3.16
C MET A 53 -12.13 -11.51 3.69
N PRO A 54 -11.84 -12.70 4.27
CA PRO A 54 -10.49 -13.01 4.75
C PRO A 54 -9.42 -12.89 3.67
N TRP A 55 -9.78 -13.17 2.41
CA TRP A 55 -8.86 -13.06 1.28
C TRP A 55 -8.51 -11.61 0.96
N PHE A 56 -9.52 -10.72 0.88
CA PHE A 56 -9.28 -9.29 0.62
C PHE A 56 -8.50 -8.64 1.77
N ILE A 57 -8.86 -8.97 3.02
CA ILE A 57 -8.14 -8.50 4.21
C ILE A 57 -6.67 -8.90 4.16
N PHE A 58 -6.39 -10.15 3.77
CA PHE A 58 -5.04 -10.64 3.59
C PHE A 58 -4.28 -9.88 2.50
N LEU A 59 -4.90 -9.60 1.35
CA LEU A 59 -4.28 -8.86 0.26
C LEU A 59 -3.92 -7.42 0.66
N ASP A 60 -4.73 -6.76 1.47
CA ASP A 60 -4.43 -5.44 2.01
C ASP A 60 -3.19 -5.45 2.91
N PHE A 61 -2.99 -6.50 3.71
CA PHE A 61 -1.76 -6.66 4.47
C PHE A 61 -0.55 -6.90 3.56
N VAL A 62 -0.70 -7.70 2.51
CA VAL A 62 0.36 -7.90 1.50
C VAL A 62 0.72 -6.57 0.82
N ALA A 63 -0.28 -5.80 0.41
CA ALA A 63 -0.11 -4.48 -0.19
C ALA A 63 0.57 -3.50 0.78
N GLY A 64 0.13 -3.44 2.04
CA GLY A 64 0.74 -2.61 3.08
C GLY A 64 2.22 -2.93 3.30
N ILE A 65 2.59 -4.21 3.36
CA ILE A 65 3.99 -4.66 3.43
C ILE A 65 4.77 -4.23 2.18
N GLY A 66 4.19 -4.42 0.99
CA GLY A 66 4.78 -3.97 -0.27
C GLY A 66 5.03 -2.45 -0.30
N LEU A 67 4.10 -1.65 0.20
CA LEU A 67 4.21 -0.20 0.29
C LEU A 67 5.37 0.25 1.18
N VAL A 68 5.50 -0.33 2.38
CA VAL A 68 6.59 0.01 3.30
C VAL A 68 7.93 -0.52 2.81
N TRP A 69 7.96 -1.66 2.13
CA TRP A 69 9.14 -2.16 1.44
C TRP A 69 9.59 -1.22 0.33
N LEU A 70 8.66 -0.73 -0.49
CA LEU A 70 8.94 0.23 -1.55
C LEU A 70 9.47 1.55 -0.99
N TYR A 71 8.85 2.06 0.08
CA TYR A 71 9.36 3.21 0.83
C TYR A 71 10.81 2.99 1.28
N ALA A 72 11.11 1.84 1.89
CA ALA A 72 12.46 1.47 2.31
C ALA A 72 13.46 1.46 1.15
N ALA A 73 13.08 0.91 -0.01
CA ALA A 73 13.92 0.86 -1.21
C ALA A 73 14.14 2.25 -1.85
N MET A 74 13.20 3.18 -1.66
CA MET A 74 13.26 4.55 -2.18
C MET A 74 14.11 5.49 -1.31
N ARG A 75 14.19 5.25 0.00
CA ARG A 75 14.93 6.09 0.96
C ARG A 75 16.36 6.46 0.55
N PRO A 76 17.20 5.57 -0.01
CA PRO A 76 18.58 5.93 -0.38
C PRO A 76 18.69 7.02 -1.46
N ARG A 77 17.63 7.24 -2.26
CA ARG A 77 17.61 8.22 -3.36
C ARG A 77 16.79 9.46 -3.04
N TYR A 78 15.69 9.29 -2.30
CA TYR A 78 14.73 10.36 -2.03
C TYR A 78 14.80 10.91 -0.58
N GLY A 79 15.63 10.30 0.26
CA GLY A 79 15.70 10.62 1.69
C GLY A 79 14.60 9.95 2.51
N ALA A 80 14.76 9.97 3.83
CA ALA A 80 13.73 9.52 4.77
C ALA A 80 12.66 10.60 4.97
N GLY A 81 11.42 10.18 5.22
CA GLY A 81 10.34 11.08 5.59
C GLY A 81 9.03 10.88 4.80
N PRO A 82 7.98 11.63 5.19
CA PRO A 82 6.64 11.45 4.64
C PRO A 82 6.56 11.73 3.13
N GLY A 83 7.37 12.64 2.59
CA GLY A 83 7.42 12.91 1.14
C GLY A 83 7.83 11.68 0.32
N THR A 84 8.79 10.88 0.80
CA THR A 84 9.19 9.63 0.14
C THR A 84 8.12 8.55 0.29
N ALA A 85 7.44 8.50 1.44
CA ALA A 85 6.33 7.57 1.67
C ALA A 85 5.14 7.87 0.75
N VAL A 86 4.79 9.14 0.55
CA VAL A 86 3.75 9.54 -0.43
C VAL A 86 4.13 9.08 -1.83
N LYS A 87 5.38 9.30 -2.26
CA LYS A 87 5.86 8.85 -3.58
C LYS A 87 5.78 7.32 -3.72
N ALA A 88 6.11 6.57 -2.67
CA ALA A 88 5.98 5.12 -2.66
C ALA A 88 4.51 4.67 -2.73
N GLY A 89 3.62 5.32 -1.98
CA GLY A 89 2.17 5.09 -2.05
C GLY A 89 1.58 5.37 -3.44
N VAL A 90 1.94 6.49 -4.05
CA VAL A 90 1.51 6.84 -5.42
C VAL A 90 2.07 5.86 -6.44
N ALA A 91 3.32 5.42 -6.30
CA ALA A 91 3.89 4.39 -7.16
C ALA A 91 3.16 3.05 -7.01
N GLY A 92 2.86 2.65 -5.77
CA GLY A 92 2.04 1.46 -5.49
C GLY A 92 0.67 1.54 -6.14
N TRP A 93 -0.04 2.66 -5.96
CA TRP A 93 -1.31 2.94 -6.61
C TRP A 93 -1.20 2.87 -8.14
N PHE A 94 -0.15 3.46 -8.72
CA PHE A 94 0.02 3.48 -10.16
C PHE A 94 0.20 2.06 -10.72
N PHE A 95 1.11 1.29 -10.15
CA PHE A 95 1.46 -0.04 -10.67
C PHE A 95 0.45 -1.13 -10.31
N ALA A 96 -0.18 -1.06 -9.14
CA ALA A 96 -1.07 -2.12 -8.63
C ALA A 96 -2.55 -1.73 -8.57
N GLY A 97 -2.89 -0.44 -8.72
CA GLY A 97 -4.26 0.05 -8.83
C GLY A 97 -4.58 0.48 -10.26
N LEU A 98 -4.03 1.61 -10.70
CA LEU A 98 -4.38 2.26 -11.96
C LEU A 98 -4.12 1.37 -13.19
N LEU A 99 -2.89 0.84 -13.35
CA LEU A 99 -2.54 0.06 -14.53
C LEU A 99 -3.39 -1.21 -14.68
N PRO A 100 -3.59 -2.04 -13.65
CA PRO A 100 -4.51 -3.18 -13.72
C PRO A 100 -5.95 -2.76 -14.05
N THR A 101 -6.45 -1.67 -13.45
CA THR A 101 -7.80 -1.17 -13.75
C THR A 101 -7.93 -0.75 -15.21
N LEU A 102 -6.97 0.00 -15.76
CA LEU A 102 -6.97 0.40 -17.16
C LEU A 102 -6.83 -0.79 -18.12
N PHE A 103 -6.07 -1.82 -17.73
CA PHE A 103 -5.98 -3.06 -18.51
C PHE A 103 -7.33 -3.80 -18.56
N MET A 104 -8.06 -3.86 -17.45
CA MET A 104 -9.35 -4.53 -17.36
C MET A 104 -10.51 -3.69 -17.92
N TRP A 105 -10.34 -2.37 -18.03
CA TRP A 105 -11.40 -1.44 -18.44
C TRP A 105 -12.11 -1.83 -19.75
N PRO A 106 -11.40 -2.13 -20.86
CA PRO A 106 -12.04 -2.44 -22.14
C PRO A 106 -12.81 -3.77 -22.13
N MET A 107 -12.63 -4.60 -21.10
CA MET A 107 -13.32 -5.88 -20.96
C MET A 107 -14.73 -5.72 -20.39
N HIS A 108 -15.11 -4.52 -19.94
CA HIS A 108 -16.42 -4.19 -19.37
C HIS A 108 -16.88 -5.17 -18.27
N LEU A 109 -15.92 -5.73 -17.52
CA LEU A 109 -16.20 -6.69 -16.47
C LEU A 109 -16.90 -6.05 -15.28
N MET A 110 -16.66 -4.77 -15.02
CA MET A 110 -17.27 -4.01 -13.94
C MET A 110 -17.83 -2.69 -14.49
N PRO A 111 -18.89 -2.14 -13.87
CA PRO A 111 -19.39 -0.80 -14.18
C PRO A 111 -18.31 0.28 -14.05
N ASP A 112 -18.25 1.20 -15.00
CA ASP A 112 -17.25 2.28 -15.05
C ASP A 112 -17.22 3.13 -13.78
N ASN A 113 -18.40 3.39 -13.19
CA ASN A 113 -18.49 4.17 -11.95
C ASN A 113 -17.79 3.47 -10.76
N ILE A 114 -17.82 2.14 -10.70
CA ILE A 114 -17.11 1.37 -9.67
C ILE A 114 -15.61 1.50 -9.91
N ALA A 115 -15.15 1.26 -11.15
CA ALA A 115 -13.73 1.34 -11.50
C ALA A 115 -13.13 2.74 -11.26
N ILE A 116 -13.87 3.80 -11.62
CA ILE A 116 -13.45 5.19 -11.37
C ILE A 116 -13.35 5.46 -9.88
N LEU A 117 -14.40 5.11 -9.12
CA LEU A 117 -14.45 5.42 -7.69
C LEU A 117 -13.33 4.71 -6.93
N THR A 118 -13.15 3.40 -7.14
CA THR A 118 -12.09 2.64 -6.46
C THR A 118 -10.70 3.17 -6.82
N THR A 119 -10.47 3.51 -8.09
CA THR A 119 -9.19 4.09 -8.53
C THR A 119 -8.90 5.43 -7.86
N VAL A 120 -9.90 6.31 -7.77
CA VAL A 120 -9.74 7.65 -7.16
C VAL A 120 -9.58 7.55 -5.63
N VAL A 121 -10.32 6.67 -4.96
CA VAL A 121 -10.16 6.43 -3.52
C VAL A 121 -8.76 5.88 -3.23
N ALA A 122 -8.32 4.86 -3.99
CA ALA A 122 -7.02 4.25 -3.83
C ALA A 122 -5.86 5.24 -4.03
N LEU A 123 -6.03 6.26 -4.88
CA LEU A 123 -5.02 7.32 -5.10
C LEU A 123 -4.70 8.09 -3.81
N VAL A 124 -5.67 8.22 -2.91
CA VAL A 124 -5.49 8.93 -1.63
C VAL A 124 -5.15 7.96 -0.51
N GLU A 125 -5.85 6.84 -0.47
CA GLU A 125 -5.70 5.80 0.54
C GLU A 125 -4.29 5.22 0.59
N TRP A 126 -3.71 4.81 -0.55
CA TRP A 126 -2.42 4.13 -0.59
C TRP A 126 -1.27 5.02 -0.10
N PRO A 127 -1.17 6.31 -0.50
CA PRO A 127 -0.25 7.26 0.13
C PRO A 127 -0.45 7.42 1.63
N ILE A 128 -1.68 7.51 2.12
CA ILE A 128 -1.96 7.64 3.57
C ILE A 128 -1.48 6.38 4.30
N ALA A 129 -1.85 5.20 3.82
CA ALA A 129 -1.42 3.93 4.39
C ALA A 129 0.10 3.81 4.44
N CYS A 130 0.79 4.15 3.33
CA CYS A 130 2.24 4.14 3.26
C CYS A 130 2.88 5.12 4.26
N VAL A 131 2.36 6.35 4.37
CA VAL A 131 2.84 7.36 5.33
C VAL A 131 2.66 6.87 6.77
N VAL A 132 1.53 6.27 7.11
CA VAL A 132 1.27 5.73 8.46
C VAL A 132 2.22 4.58 8.78
N GLY A 133 2.37 3.62 7.86
CA GLY A 133 3.30 2.49 8.05
C GLY A 133 4.76 2.91 8.10
N ALA A 134 5.16 3.88 7.27
CA ALA A 134 6.52 4.40 7.20
C ALA A 134 7.01 5.03 8.51
N LYS A 135 6.11 5.54 9.36
CA LYS A 135 6.46 6.04 10.71
C LYS A 135 7.11 4.97 11.58
N PHE A 136 6.77 3.70 11.35
CA PHE A 136 7.31 2.56 12.09
C PHE A 136 8.51 1.92 11.40
N TYR A 137 8.95 2.47 10.25
CA TYR A 137 10.11 1.99 9.53
C TYR A 137 11.38 2.79 9.88
N LEU A 138 12.32 2.10 10.52
CA LEU A 138 13.67 2.58 10.78
C LEU A 138 14.69 1.64 10.14
N GLU A 139 15.75 2.20 9.55
CA GLU A 139 16.84 1.39 9.02
C GLU A 139 17.53 0.60 10.16
N GLY A 140 18.08 -0.57 9.84
CA GLY A 140 18.82 -1.38 10.81
C GLY A 140 20.12 -0.70 11.24
N ALA A 141 20.64 -1.07 12.41
CA ALA A 141 21.92 -0.60 12.93
C ALA A 141 23.08 -1.05 12.02
N GLY A 142 23.32 -0.24 10.98
CA GLY A 142 24.44 -0.34 10.03
C GLY A 142 24.66 0.97 9.26
N ALA A 143 23.93 2.02 9.61
CA ALA A 143 23.95 3.31 8.93
C ALA A 143 24.61 4.45 9.75
N GLY A 144 25.27 4.14 10.89
CA GLY A 144 25.71 5.20 11.82
C GLY A 144 26.98 4.98 12.65
N MET A 145 27.76 3.90 12.46
CA MET A 145 28.98 3.67 13.25
C MET A 145 30.21 3.41 12.38
N GLY A 146 30.70 4.42 11.67
CA GLY A 146 31.94 4.25 10.89
C GLY A 146 32.69 5.50 10.42
N ALA A 147 32.32 6.71 10.83
CA ALA A 147 32.92 7.92 10.24
C ALA A 147 33.48 8.97 11.23
N GLY A 148 33.64 8.67 12.53
CA GLY A 148 34.00 9.75 13.48
C GLY A 148 34.89 9.44 14.68
N ALA A 149 35.34 8.20 14.91
CA ALA A 149 35.99 7.84 16.18
C ALA A 149 37.46 7.41 16.07
N GLY A 150 38.20 7.87 15.05
CA GLY A 150 39.55 7.36 14.76
C GLY A 150 40.67 8.37 14.51
N MET A 151 40.43 9.68 14.51
CA MET A 151 41.44 10.64 14.04
C MET A 151 41.51 11.92 14.87
N GLY A 152 41.75 11.76 16.18
CA GLY A 152 42.09 12.88 17.07
C GLY A 152 43.13 12.53 18.14
N ALA A 153 43.61 11.29 18.19
CA ALA A 153 44.71 10.92 19.06
C ALA A 153 46.00 10.89 18.23
N ARG A 154 46.94 11.76 18.59
CA ARG A 154 48.31 11.94 18.05
C ARG A 154 48.42 13.00 16.96
N MET A 155 48.59 14.25 17.39
CA MET A 155 49.81 15.05 17.20
C MET A 155 49.79 16.22 18.16
#